data_AF-A9WLI0-F1
#
_entry.id   AF-A9WLI0-F1
#
_cell.length_a   1.000
_cell.length_b   1.000
_cell.length_c   1.000
_cell.angle_alpha   90.00
_cell.angle_beta   90.00
_cell.angle_gamma   90.00
#
_symmetry.space_group_name_H-M   'P 1'
#
loop_
_entity.id
_entity.type
_entity.pdbx_description
1 polymer ?
#
loop_
_entity_poly.entity_id
_entity_poly.type
_entity_poly.pdbx_seq_one_letter_code
_entity_poly.pdbx_strand_id
1 'polypeptide(L)'
;MRIVLMPDQKVATLSSTNAGPLAGIRVVDMATVVMGPYAAQVLGDLGADVIKIESPNDTIRSGLFTKTPGMTSLHLNVNRNKRSIALNLKS
;
A
#
# COMPACT_ATOMS: atom_id res chain seq x y z
N MET A 1 -4.64 48.05 -35.11
CA MET A 1 -4.57 47.37 -33.80
C MET A 1 -5.55 46.20 -33.84
N ARG A 2 -5.07 44.97 -34.06
CA ARG A 2 -5.90 43.78 -34.26
C ARG A 2 -5.78 42.91 -33.01
N ILE A 3 -6.86 42.79 -32.24
CA ILE A 3 -6.94 41.87 -31.11
C ILE A 3 -7.17 40.48 -31.71
N VAL A 4 -6.15 39.62 -31.64
CA VAL A 4 -6.28 38.20 -31.96
C VAL A 4 -6.84 37.53 -30.71
N LEU A 5 -8.11 37.12 -30.76
CA LEU A 5 -8.72 36.28 -29.74
C LEU A 5 -8.09 34.88 -29.83
N MET A 6 -7.42 34.44 -28.75
CA MET A 6 -7.03 33.03 -28.61
C MET A 6 -8.29 32.18 -28.40
N PRO A 7 -8.41 31.00 -29.03
CA PRO A 7 -9.56 30.13 -28.85
C PRO A 7 -9.61 29.57 -27.43
N ASP A 8 -10.85 29.39 -26.93
CA ASP A 8 -11.23 28.82 -25.64
C ASP A 8 -10.25 27.73 -25.16
N GLN A 9 -9.49 28.06 -24.13
CA GLN A 9 -8.75 27.08 -23.36
C GLN A 9 -9.78 26.20 -22.63
N LYS A 10 -10.12 25.05 -23.20
CA LYS A 10 -10.83 23.99 -22.47
C LYS A 10 -10.05 23.75 -21.17
N VAL A 11 -10.70 23.98 -20.03
CA VAL A 11 -10.16 23.61 -18.72
C VAL A 11 -9.88 22.12 -18.76
N ALA A 12 -8.60 21.75 -18.91
CA ALA A 12 -8.19 20.37 -18.81
C ALA A 12 -8.53 19.94 -17.38
N THR A 13 -9.57 19.11 -17.23
CA THR A 13 -9.84 18.40 -15.99
C THR A 13 -8.56 17.62 -15.68
N LEU A 14 -7.79 18.08 -14.70
CA LEU A 14 -6.59 17.37 -14.23
C LEU A 14 -7.05 16.00 -13.72
N SER A 15 -7.03 15.00 -14.59
CA SER A 15 -7.15 13.59 -14.23
C SER A 15 -6.05 13.32 -13.22
N SER A 16 -6.45 13.06 -11.96
CA SER A 16 -5.60 12.83 -10.79
C SER A 16 -4.27 12.17 -11.18
N THR A 17 -3.21 12.97 -11.16
CA THR A 17 -1.88 12.61 -11.63
C THR A 17 -1.28 11.50 -10.76
N ASN A 18 -1.05 10.33 -11.37
CA ASN A 18 -0.16 9.24 -10.96
C ASN A 18 -0.43 8.55 -9.60
N ALA A 19 -1.52 7.78 -9.50
CA ALA A 19 -1.69 6.81 -8.41
C ALA A 19 -0.90 5.49 -8.62
N GLY A 20 0.02 5.42 -9.58
CA GLY A 20 0.79 4.20 -9.93
C GLY A 20 0.05 3.26 -10.91
N PRO A 21 0.74 2.32 -11.56
CA PRO A 21 0.13 1.43 -12.56
C PRO A 21 -0.93 0.46 -11.99
N LEU A 22 -0.98 0.28 -10.67
CA LEU A 22 -2.01 -0.53 -9.99
C LEU A 22 -3.05 0.33 -9.26
N ALA A 23 -3.17 1.61 -9.60
CA ALA A 23 -4.21 2.49 -9.08
C ALA A 23 -5.60 1.88 -9.25
N GLY A 24 -6.40 1.92 -8.18
CA GLY A 24 -7.76 1.36 -8.17
C GLY A 24 -7.84 -0.16 -7.95
N ILE A 25 -6.71 -0.87 -7.93
CA ILE A 25 -6.67 -2.29 -7.56
C ILE A 25 -6.60 -2.43 -6.04
N ARG A 26 -7.43 -3.32 -5.48
CA ARG A 26 -7.39 -3.69 -4.07
C ARG A 26 -6.84 -5.10 -3.90
N VAL A 27 -5.93 -5.28 -2.96
CA VAL A 27 -5.26 -6.56 -2.68
C VAL A 27 -5.46 -6.92 -1.21
N VAL A 28 -5.87 -8.18 -0.96
CA VAL A 28 -5.90 -8.75 0.38
C VAL A 28 -4.66 -9.63 0.55
N ASP A 29 -3.73 -9.21 1.41
CA ASP A 29 -2.51 -9.93 1.74
C ASP A 29 -2.74 -10.79 2.99
N MET A 30 -2.80 -12.12 2.80
CA MET A 30 -2.91 -13.11 3.87
C MET A 30 -1.62 -13.92 4.03
N ALA A 31 -0.55 -13.54 3.34
CA ALA A 31 0.72 -14.24 3.45
C ALA A 31 1.44 -13.88 4.75
N THR A 32 2.38 -14.72 5.14
CA THR A 32 3.15 -14.58 6.38
C THR A 32 4.64 -14.63 6.10
N VAL A 33 5.44 -14.37 7.12
CA VAL A 33 6.91 -14.44 7.05
C VAL A 33 7.49 -13.35 6.16
N VAL A 34 7.94 -13.63 4.94
CA VAL A 34 8.72 -12.66 4.15
C VAL A 34 8.28 -12.58 2.69
N MET A 35 8.35 -13.67 1.92
CA MET A 35 8.25 -13.57 0.45
C MET A 35 6.85 -13.20 -0.06
N GLY A 36 5.79 -13.73 0.56
CA GLY A 36 4.43 -13.33 0.20
C GLY A 36 4.13 -11.87 0.56
N PRO A 37 4.42 -11.42 1.80
CA PRO A 37 4.34 -10.00 2.14
C PRO A 37 5.20 -9.11 1.23
N TYR A 38 6.38 -9.54 0.83
CA TYR A 38 7.23 -8.80 -0.10
C TYR A 38 6.56 -8.63 -1.47
N ALA A 39 5.96 -9.67 -2.02
CA ALA A 39 5.20 -9.58 -3.26
C ALA A 39 4.04 -8.57 -3.15
N ALA A 40 3.25 -8.64 -2.07
CA ALA A 40 2.16 -7.69 -1.84
C ALA A 40 2.67 -6.25 -1.62
N GLN A 41 3.84 -6.08 -1.01
CA GLN A 41 4.47 -4.77 -0.87
C GLN A 41 4.83 -4.17 -2.23
N VAL A 42 5.36 -4.96 -3.17
CA VAL A 42 5.61 -4.48 -4.54
C VAL A 42 4.31 -4.00 -5.20
N LEU A 43 3.18 -4.68 -4.97
CA LEU A 43 1.89 -4.20 -5.47
C LEU A 43 1.46 -2.86 -4.85
N GLY A 44 1.69 -2.68 -3.55
CA GLY A 44 1.45 -1.41 -2.86
C GLY A 44 2.38 -0.29 -3.34
N ASP A 45 3.66 -0.59 -3.56
CA ASP A 45 4.66 0.32 -4.15
C ASP A 45 4.24 0.77 -5.57
N LEU A 46 3.50 -0.07 -6.30
CA LEU A 46 2.92 0.22 -7.62
C LEU A 46 1.53 0.88 -7.56
N GLY A 47 1.02 1.21 -6.38
CA GLY A 47 -0.20 1.99 -6.21
C GLY A 47 -1.47 1.21 -5.83
N ALA A 48 -1.36 -0.08 -5.55
CA ALA A 48 -2.51 -0.86 -5.09
C ALA A 48 -2.92 -0.50 -3.65
N ASP A 49 -4.22 -0.57 -3.35
CA ASP A 49 -4.76 -0.52 -1.98
C ASP A 49 -4.60 -1.89 -1.31
N VAL A 50 -3.50 -2.07 -0.57
CA VAL A 50 -3.16 -3.36 0.05
C VAL A 50 -3.62 -3.40 1.51
N ILE A 51 -4.44 -4.41 1.84
CA ILE A 51 -4.91 -4.70 3.19
C ILE A 51 -4.26 -6.00 3.67
N LYS A 52 -3.39 -5.92 4.67
CA LYS A 52 -2.77 -7.06 5.33
C LYS A 52 -3.73 -7.61 6.40
N ILE A 53 -4.06 -8.89 6.28
CA ILE A 53 -4.73 -9.64 7.34
C ILE A 53 -3.65 -10.38 8.13
N GLU A 54 -3.60 -10.16 9.43
CA GLU A 54 -2.63 -10.79 10.32
C GLU A 54 -3.34 -11.67 11.35
N SER A 55 -2.72 -12.80 11.66
CA SER A 55 -3.09 -13.55 12.86
C SER A 55 -2.79 -12.68 14.09
N PRO A 56 -3.59 -12.76 15.16
CA PRO A 56 -3.24 -12.16 16.45
C PRO A 56 -1.84 -12.58 16.96
N ASN A 57 -1.34 -13.72 16.47
CA ASN A 57 -0.05 -14.31 16.83
C ASN A 57 0.94 -14.33 15.65
N ASP A 58 0.93 -13.34 14.75
CA ASP A 58 1.88 -13.28 13.63
C ASP A 58 3.33 -13.21 14.14
N THR A 59 4.14 -14.21 13.78
CA THR A 59 5.49 -14.41 14.33
C THR A 59 6.43 -13.27 13.98
N ILE A 60 6.23 -12.60 12.84
CA ILE A 60 7.09 -11.48 12.42
C ILE A 60 6.83 -10.20 13.23
N ARG A 61 5.76 -10.14 14.03
CA ARG A 61 5.53 -9.05 15.00
C ARG A 61 6.40 -9.19 16.24
N SER A 62 7.00 -10.37 16.45
CA SER A 62 7.85 -10.68 17.61
C SER A 62 9.30 -10.83 17.17
N GLY A 63 10.22 -10.18 17.86
CA GLY A 63 11.64 -10.27 17.53
C GLY A 63 12.53 -9.54 18.52
N LEU A 64 13.80 -9.92 18.51
CA LEU A 64 14.84 -9.23 19.26
C LEU A 64 15.14 -7.88 18.59
N PHE A 65 15.56 -6.89 19.38
CA PHE A 65 15.98 -5.56 18.90
C PHE A 65 14.86 -4.71 18.25
N THR A 66 13.72 -4.58 18.94
CA THR A 66 12.66 -3.62 18.55
C THR A 66 12.67 -2.39 19.46
N LYS A 67 12.46 -1.21 18.88
CA LYS A 67 12.23 0.02 19.66
C LYS A 67 10.77 0.17 20.06
N THR A 68 9.87 -0.29 19.20
CA THR A 68 8.42 -0.24 19.39
C THR A 68 7.86 -1.66 19.34
N PRO A 69 7.02 -2.06 20.31
CA PRO A 69 6.37 -3.38 20.29
C PRO A 69 5.64 -3.62 18.95
N GLY A 70 5.81 -4.80 18.37
CA GLY A 70 5.17 -5.16 17.09
C GLY A 70 5.82 -4.59 15.83
N MET A 71 6.90 -3.81 15.96
CA MET A 71 7.65 -3.23 14.84
C MET A 71 9.05 -3.83 14.73
N THR A 72 9.13 -5.10 14.34
CA THR A 72 10.41 -5.75 14.03
C THR A 72 10.98 -5.26 12.70
N SER A 73 12.29 -5.42 12.51
CA SER A 73 12.95 -5.08 11.24
C SER A 73 12.34 -5.82 10.05
N LEU A 74 11.94 -7.09 10.23
CA LEU A 74 11.27 -7.85 9.19
C LEU A 74 9.89 -7.26 8.88
N HIS A 75 9.08 -7.00 9.91
CA HIS A 75 7.76 -6.43 9.73
C HIS A 75 7.82 -5.09 8.98
N LEU A 76 8.74 -4.20 9.38
CA LEU A 76 8.92 -2.89 8.75
C LEU A 76 9.44 -3.00 7.30
N ASN A 77 10.23 -4.02 6.97
CA ASN A 77 10.82 -4.17 5.65
C ASN A 77 9.83 -4.64 4.57
N VAL A 78 8.84 -5.47 4.95
CA VAL A 78 7.93 -6.13 4.00
C VAL A 78 6.45 -5.73 4.13
N ASN A 79 6.13 -4.70 4.93
CA ASN A 79 4.75 -4.21 5.10
C ASN A 79 4.56 -2.70 4.94
N ARG A 80 5.51 -1.96 4.36
CA ARG A 80 5.23 -0.58 3.96
C ARG A 80 4.15 -0.55 2.86
N ASN A 81 3.44 0.57 2.73
CA ASN A 81 2.33 0.77 1.79
C ASN A 81 1.15 -0.19 1.98
N LYS A 82 1.03 -0.80 3.17
CA LYS A 82 -0.11 -1.64 3.55
C LYS A 82 -0.83 -1.06 4.76
N ARG A 83 -2.15 -1.27 4.80
CA ARG A 83 -2.97 -1.11 6.02
C ARG A 83 -3.15 -2.48 6.64
N SER A 84 -2.99 -2.60 7.95
CA SER A 84 -3.02 -3.89 8.65
C SER A 84 -4.22 -3.99 9.59
N ILE A 85 -4.83 -5.18 9.63
CA ILE A 85 -5.82 -5.59 10.62
C ILE A 85 -5.47 -6.98 11.16
N ALA A 86 -5.49 -7.13 12.49
CA ALA A 86 -5.41 -8.43 13.13
C ALA A 86 -6.80 -9.06 13.17
N LEU A 87 -6.95 -10.28 12.66
CA LEU A 87 -8.23 -11.00 12.60
C LEU A 87 -8.03 -12.49 12.89
N ASN A 88 -8.86 -13.03 13.79
CA ASN A 88 -8.99 -14.46 13.97
C ASN A 88 -10.00 -15.03 12.97
N LEU A 89 -9.53 -15.81 12.00
CA LEU A 89 -10.38 -16.38 10.94
C LEU A 89 -11.05 -17.72 11.32
N LYS A 90 -10.80 -18.23 12.52
CA LYS A 90 -11.34 -19.53 13.00
C LYS A 90 -12.61 -19.40 13.85
N SER A 91 -13.05 -18.18 14.15
CA SER A 91 -14.22 -17.88 14.98
C SER A 91 -15.34 -17.28 14.15
#